data_AF-A0A3B1BPE1-F1
#
_entry.id   AF-A0A3B1BPE1-F1
#
_cell.length_a   1.000
_cell.length_b   1.000
_cell.length_c   1.000
_cell.angle_alpha   90.00
_cell.angle_beta   90.00
_cell.angle_gamma   90.00
#
_symmetry.space_group_name_H-M   'P 1'
#
loop_
_entity.id
_entity.type
_entity.pdbx_description
1 polymer ?
#
loop_
_entity_poly.entity_id
_entity_poly.type
_entity_poly.pdbx_seq_one_letter_code
_entity_poly.pdbx_strand_id
1 'polypeptide(L)'
;MTIANHLVVFLVCWWLVFFMVLPWGVKGHHESDEEYEAGIVEPGSPVKANIGKKMLITTGITLVVWGMIWAVISFELISLNQGI
;
A
#
# COMPACT_ATOMS: atom_id res chain seq x y z
N MET A 1 -13.71 -9.45 19.07
CA MET A 1 -12.33 -9.39 18.55
C MET A 1 -11.46 -8.63 19.55
N THR A 2 -10.25 -9.10 19.85
CA THR A 2 -9.33 -8.36 20.74
C THR A 2 -8.71 -7.18 19.98
N ILE A 3 -8.27 -6.15 20.72
CA ILE A 3 -7.55 -5.00 20.14
C ILE A 3 -6.32 -5.45 19.35
N ALA A 4 -5.62 -6.48 19.84
CA ALA A 4 -4.48 -7.08 19.14
C ALA A 4 -4.88 -7.63 17.76
N ASN A 5 -6.02 -8.30 17.64
CA ASN A 5 -6.47 -8.87 16.37
C ASN A 5 -6.76 -7.77 15.32
N HIS A 6 -7.34 -6.65 15.75
CA HIS A 6 -7.58 -5.50 14.87
C HIS A 6 -6.27 -4.86 14.38
N LEU A 7 -5.28 -4.74 15.26
CA LEU A 7 -3.96 -4.20 14.92
C LEU A 7 -3.22 -5.07 13.90
N VAL A 8 -3.24 -6.39 14.08
CA VAL A 8 -2.59 -7.34 13.16
C VAL A 8 -3.21 -7.24 11.77
N VAL A 9 -4.54 -7.26 11.67
CA VAL A 9 -5.24 -7.13 10.38
C VAL A 9 -4.92 -5.80 9.72
N PHE A 10 -4.94 -4.70 10.47
CA PHE A 10 -4.58 -3.39 9.94
C PHE A 10 -3.14 -3.36 9.41
N LEU A 11 -2.18 -3.88 10.18
CA LEU A 11 -0.77 -3.89 9.80
C LEU A 11 -0.53 -4.72 8.52
N VAL A 12 -1.10 -5.93 8.44
CA VAL A 12 -0.98 -6.79 7.25
C VAL A 12 -1.61 -6.14 6.02
N CYS A 13 -2.82 -5.60 6.14
CA CYS A 13 -3.46 -4.85 5.05
C CYS A 13 -2.63 -3.64 4.63
N TRP A 14 -2.05 -2.91 5.58
CA TRP A 14 -1.20 -1.75 5.29
C TRP A 14 0.03 -2.13 4.47
N TRP A 15 0.76 -3.17 4.88
CA TRP A 15 1.92 -3.66 4.14
C TRP A 15 1.57 -4.18 2.74
N LEU A 16 0.48 -4.92 2.58
CA LEU A 16 0.03 -5.40 1.26
C LEU A 16 -0.29 -4.25 0.31
N VAL A 17 -1.02 -3.25 0.79
CA VAL A 17 -1.35 -2.04 0.00
C VAL A 17 -0.08 -1.26 -0.33
N PHE A 18 0.87 -1.15 0.61
CA PHE A 18 2.14 -0.48 0.37
C PHE A 18 2.88 -1.11 -0.81
N PHE A 19 3.01 -2.44 -0.80
CA PHE A 19 3.65 -3.16 -1.90
C PHE A 19 2.89 -3.02 -3.23
N MET A 20 1.56 -2.94 -3.21
CA MET A 20 0.75 -2.67 -4.41
C MET A 20 0.93 -1.25 -4.96
N VAL A 21 1.18 -0.26 -4.11
CA VAL A 21 1.36 1.15 -4.51
C VAL A 21 2.79 1.45 -4.96
N LEU A 22 3.80 0.70 -4.48
CA LEU A 22 5.21 0.87 -4.88
C LEU A 22 5.44 0.89 -6.40
N PRO A 23 4.89 -0.01 -7.24
CA PRO A 23 5.11 0.00 -8.69
C PRO A 23 4.46 1.20 -9.40
N TRP A 24 3.61 1.96 -8.71
CA TRP A 24 2.94 3.11 -9.31
C TRP A 24 3.91 4.27 -9.50
N GLY A 25 4.00 4.78 -10.73
CA GLY A 25 4.77 5.98 -11.05
C GLY A 25 6.27 5.76 -11.09
N VAL A 26 6.72 4.51 -11.26
CA VAL A 26 8.12 4.21 -11.61
C VAL A 26 8.31 4.59 -13.08
N LYS A 27 8.88 5.77 -13.33
CA LYS A 27 9.39 6.17 -14.64
C LYS A 27 10.90 5.97 -14.64
N GLY A 28 11.39 5.23 -15.63
CA GLY A 28 12.82 5.01 -15.82
C GLY A 28 13.50 6.27 -16.35
N HIS A 29 14.80 6.41 -16.05
CA HIS A 29 15.65 7.51 -16.55
C HIS A 29 15.72 7.60 -18.08
N HIS A 30 15.21 6.60 -18.82
CA HIS A 30 15.13 6.60 -20.29
C HIS A 30 14.02 7.47 -20.89
N GLU A 31 13.06 7.97 -20.08
CA GLU A 31 11.92 8.78 -20.56
C GLU A 31 11.97 10.26 -20.14
N SER A 32 13.02 10.71 -19.46
CA SER A 32 13.22 12.10 -19.07
C SER A 32 14.32 12.73 -19.91
N ASP A 33 14.01 13.77 -20.67
CA ASP A 33 14.97 14.65 -21.39
C ASP A 33 15.93 15.43 -20.43
N GLU A 34 16.10 14.97 -19.19
CA GLU A 34 17.06 15.55 -18.24
C GLU A 34 18.43 14.88 -18.46
N GLU A 35 19.42 15.73 -18.72
CA GLU A 35 20.80 15.43 -19.09
C GLU A 35 21.38 14.22 -18.33
N TYR A 36 21.75 13.18 -19.08
CA TYR A 36 22.43 12.00 -18.57
C TYR A 36 23.75 12.39 -17.89
N GLU A 37 23.79 12.49 -16.57
CA GLU A 37 25.07 12.37 -15.85
C GLU A 37 25.52 10.90 -15.90
N ALA A 38 26.30 10.60 -16.94
CA ALA A 38 26.89 9.29 -17.17
C ALA A 38 27.82 8.90 -16.00
N GLY A 39 27.40 7.93 -15.16
CA GLY A 39 28.32 7.23 -14.27
C GLY A 39 27.77 6.65 -12.97
N ILE A 40 26.59 7.08 -12.48
CA ILE A 40 26.14 6.74 -11.11
C ILE A 40 24.75 6.06 -11.06
N VAL A 41 23.97 6.09 -12.15
CA VAL A 41 22.56 5.72 -12.09
C VAL A 41 22.31 4.32 -12.63
N GLU A 42 21.95 3.38 -11.74
CA GLU A 42 21.51 2.04 -12.12
C GLU A 42 20.23 2.11 -12.95
N PRO A 43 20.10 1.33 -14.05
CA PRO A 43 19.00 1.42 -15.02
C PRO A 43 17.58 1.17 -14.45
N GLY A 44 17.46 0.77 -13.18
CA GLY A 44 16.19 0.58 -12.46
C GLY A 44 15.84 1.66 -11.42
N SER A 45 16.71 2.64 -11.17
CA SER A 45 16.45 3.69 -10.17
C SER A 45 15.42 4.70 -10.71
N PRO A 46 14.36 5.08 -9.98
CA PRO A 46 13.43 6.13 -10.39
C PRO A 46 14.03 7.53 -10.15
N VAL A 47 13.91 8.45 -11.13
CA VAL A 47 14.44 9.83 -11.04
C VAL A 47 13.93 10.57 -9.79
N LYS A 48 12.66 10.34 -9.39
CA LYS A 48 12.05 10.87 -8.16
C LYS A 48 11.11 9.84 -7.53
N ALA A 49 11.61 9.05 -6.58
CA ALA A 49 10.85 7.98 -5.93
C ALA A 49 9.60 8.46 -5.16
N ASN A 50 9.52 9.74 -4.76
CA ASN A 50 8.36 10.38 -4.11
C ASN A 50 7.70 9.51 -3.01
N ILE A 51 8.51 8.82 -2.20
CA ILE A 51 8.05 7.80 -1.24
C ILE A 51 7.00 8.36 -0.26
N GLY A 52 7.13 9.64 0.14
CA GLY A 52 6.16 10.28 1.03
C GLY A 52 4.73 10.36 0.45
N LYS A 53 4.58 10.63 -0.86
CA LYS A 53 3.26 10.63 -1.52
C LYS A 53 2.70 9.21 -1.58
N LYS A 54 3.55 8.22 -1.85
CA LYS A 54 3.15 6.81 -1.89
C LYS A 54 2.67 6.32 -0.52
N MET A 55 3.30 6.77 0.57
CA MET A 55 2.85 6.45 1.94
C MET A 55 1.48 7.06 2.27
N LEU A 56 1.20 8.30 1.86
CA LEU A 56 -0.11 8.93 2.07
C LEU A 56 -1.22 8.19 1.31
N ILE A 57 -0.97 7.83 0.05
CA ILE A 57 -1.91 7.05 -0.78
C ILE A 57 -2.14 5.67 -0.15
N THR A 58 -1.07 5.00 0.27
CA THR A 58 -1.14 3.70 0.94
C THR A 58 -2.04 3.77 2.17
N THR A 59 -1.79 4.72 3.08
CA THR A 59 -2.59 4.88 4.31
C THR A 59 -4.05 5.19 4.00
N GLY A 60 -4.34 6.03 2.99
CA GLY A 60 -5.71 6.31 2.57
C GLY A 60 -6.44 5.06 2.07
N ILE A 61 -5.81 4.27 1.20
CA ILE A 61 -6.38 3.01 0.68
C ILE A 61 -6.56 2.00 1.83
N THR A 62 -5.57 1.85 2.71
CA THR A 62 -5.67 0.95 3.87
C THR A 62 -6.82 1.32 4.80
N LEU A 63 -7.05 2.61 5.07
CA LEU A 63 -8.18 3.05 5.90
C LEU A 63 -9.53 2.64 5.29
N VAL A 64 -9.68 2.76 3.96
CA VAL A 64 -10.89 2.33 3.26
C VAL A 64 -11.08 0.82 3.35
N VAL A 65 -10.04 0.04 3.06
CA VAL A 65 -10.10 -1.43 3.13
C VAL A 65 -10.41 -1.93 4.55
N TRP A 66 -9.72 -1.38 5.55
CA TRP A 66 -9.94 -1.72 6.95
C TRP A 66 -11.34 -1.32 7.40
N GLY A 67 -11.83 -0.14 7.00
CA GLY A 67 -13.19 0.31 7.29
C GLY A 67 -14.26 -0.61 6.70
N MET A 68 -14.04 -1.13 5.48
CA MET A 68 -14.92 -2.15 4.88
C MET A 68 -14.91 -3.46 5.66
N ILE A 69 -13.74 -3.97 6.06
CA ILE A 69 -13.62 -5.19 6.87
C ILE A 69 -14.34 -5.01 8.21
N TRP A 70 -14.13 -3.87 8.87
CA TRP A 70 -14.80 -3.55 10.13
C TRP A 70 -16.32 -3.49 9.96
N ALA A 71 -16.82 -2.82 8.91
CA ALA A 71 -18.25 -2.76 8.61
C ALA A 71 -18.85 -4.15 8.37
N VAL A 72 -18.19 -5.01 7.59
CA VAL A 72 -18.65 -6.39 7.33
C VAL A 72 -18.78 -7.18 8.64
N ILE A 73 -17.82 -7.02 9.55
CA ILE A 73 -17.83 -7.69 10.86
C ILE A 73 -18.91 -7.09 11.78
N SER A 74 -19.04 -5.77 11.84
CA SER A 74 -19.98 -5.08 12.74
C SER A 74 -21.45 -5.23 12.34
N PHE A 75 -21.73 -5.31 11.05
CA PHE A 75 -23.10 -5.50 10.55
C PHE A 75 -23.48 -6.98 10.39
N GLU A 76 -22.61 -7.92 10.77
CA GLU A 76 -22.81 -9.37 10.58
C GLU A 76 -23.28 -9.73 9.15
N LEU A 77 -22.81 -8.96 8.15
CA LEU A 77 -23.19 -9.12 6.74
C LEU A 77 -22.80 -10.50 6.18
N ILE A 78 -21.85 -11.16 6.83
CA ILE A 78 -21.44 -12.52 6.56
C ILE A 78 -21.60 -13.32 7.86
N SER A 79 -22.46 -14.34 7.85
CA SER A 79 -22.52 -15.30 8.95
C SER A 79 -21.23 -16.11 8.94
N LEU A 80 -20.26 -15.71 9.76
CA LEU A 80 -19.12 -16.54 10.11
C LEU A 80 -19.60 -17.57 11.14
N ASN A 81 -20.52 -18.45 10.73
CA ASN A 81 -20.94 -19.60 11.53
C ASN A 81 -19.73 -20.55 11.63
N GLN A 82 -18.83 -20.25 12.56
CA GLN A 82 -17.79 -21.16 13.00
C GLN A 82 -18.50 -22.15 13.93
N GLY A 83 -19.16 -23.14 13.34
CA GLY A 83 -19.73 -24.25 14.08
C GLY A 83 -18.62 -25.04 14.77
N ILE A 84 -18.39 -24.72 16.04
CA ILE A 84 -17.77 -25.57 17.07
C ILE A 84 -18.57 -25.35 18.35
#